data_AF-A0A5D3AE83-F1
#
_entry.id   AF-A0A5D3AE83-F1
#
_cell.length_a   1.000
_cell.length_b   1.000
_cell.length_c   1.000
_cell.angle_alpha   90.00
_cell.angle_beta   90.00
_cell.angle_gamma   90.00
#
_symmetry.space_group_name_H-M   'P 1'
#
loop_
_entity.id
_entity.type
_entity.pdbx_description
1 polymer ?
#
loop_
_entity_poly.entity_id
_entity_poly.type
_entity_poly.pdbx_seq_one_letter_code
_entity_poly.pdbx_strand_id
1 'polypeptide(L)'
;MAVKNSTSAHAKRSRKKAAASSSLIPKFMKNPKTTMALALLIIDSLLVSFIIAYVPYTKIDWDAYMSQVSGFLGGERDYKNLKGDTGPLVYPAGFLYVYSAIQYVTGGQVFPAQVLKQHQGRRLQQLLLKRQIVMMPLNQRIRNGFMISF
;
A
#
# COMPACT_ATOMS: atom_id res chain seq x y z
N MET A 1 -29.48 64.18 9.29
CA MET A 1 -28.36 63.24 9.56
C MET A 1 -28.93 61.86 9.82
N ALA A 2 -28.54 60.84 9.04
CA ALA A 2 -28.68 59.43 9.40
C ALA A 2 -27.85 58.58 8.41
N VAL A 3 -26.58 58.33 8.74
CA VAL A 3 -25.71 57.38 8.01
C VAL A 3 -26.10 55.97 8.46
N LYS A 4 -26.62 55.14 7.56
CA LYS A 4 -26.83 53.71 7.81
C LYS A 4 -25.55 52.93 7.51
N ASN A 5 -24.94 52.38 8.56
CA ASN A 5 -23.70 51.59 8.52
C ASN A 5 -23.85 50.29 7.71
N SER A 6 -22.98 50.11 6.72
CA SER A 6 -22.88 48.97 5.80
C SER A 6 -21.87 47.89 6.24
N THR A 7 -21.54 47.81 7.53
CA THR A 7 -20.42 46.98 8.03
C THR A 7 -20.79 45.57 8.51
N SER A 8 -22.07 45.16 8.51
CA SER A 8 -22.48 43.85 9.07
C SER A 8 -22.40 42.66 8.11
N ALA A 9 -22.33 42.89 6.81
CA ALA A 9 -22.32 41.81 5.81
C ALA A 9 -20.95 41.12 5.66
N HIS A 10 -19.85 41.83 5.94
CA HIS A 10 -18.49 41.31 5.75
C HIS A 10 -18.05 40.36 6.88
N ALA A 11 -18.49 40.60 8.12
CA ALA A 11 -18.18 39.74 9.27
C ALA A 11 -18.86 38.36 9.20
N LYS A 12 -20.06 38.27 8.61
CA LYS A 12 -20.81 37.00 8.49
C LYS A 12 -20.24 36.06 7.44
N ARG A 13 -19.58 36.61 6.39
CA ARG A 13 -18.97 35.83 5.30
C ARG A 13 -17.64 35.18 5.73
N SER A 14 -16.91 35.80 6.65
CA SER A 14 -15.64 35.26 7.17
C SER A 14 -15.85 34.04 8.08
N ARG A 15 -16.86 34.06 8.98
CA ARG A 15 -17.14 32.93 9.88
C ARG A 15 -17.53 31.62 9.17
N LYS A 16 -18.16 31.69 7.99
CA LYS A 16 -18.53 30.48 7.24
C LYS A 16 -17.32 29.76 6.60
N LYS A 17 -16.20 30.45 6.35
CA LYS A 17 -15.01 29.83 5.73
C LYS A 17 -14.15 29.05 6.72
N ALA A 18 -14.12 29.45 8.00
CA ALA A 18 -13.34 28.74 9.03
C ALA A 18 -13.97 27.40 9.45
N ALA A 19 -15.29 27.23 9.28
CA ALA A 19 -16.00 26.00 9.66
C ALA A 19 -15.94 24.88 8.60
N ALA A 20 -15.39 25.14 7.42
CA ALA A 20 -15.41 24.21 6.29
C ALA A 20 -14.19 23.27 6.21
N SER A 21 -13.16 23.47 7.04
CA SER A 21 -11.89 22.74 6.93
C SER A 21 -11.74 21.53 7.85
N SER A 22 -12.76 21.16 8.63
CA SER A 22 -12.70 20.03 9.58
C SER A 22 -13.56 18.82 9.20
N SER A 23 -14.27 18.86 8.06
CA SER A 23 -15.39 17.93 7.81
C SER A 23 -15.12 16.70 6.94
N LEU A 24 -13.87 16.45 6.52
CA LEU A 24 -13.54 15.25 5.76
C LEU A 24 -13.46 13.99 6.64
N ILE A 25 -13.03 14.13 7.89
CA ILE A 25 -12.92 13.03 8.87
C ILE A 25 -14.29 12.56 9.42
N PRO A 26 -15.27 13.44 9.77
CA PRO A 26 -16.52 12.98 10.41
C PRO A 26 -17.51 12.27 9.48
N LYS A 27 -17.27 12.18 8.17
CA LYS A 27 -18.17 11.47 7.24
C LYS A 27 -17.81 9.99 7.04
N PHE A 28 -16.53 9.65 7.07
CA PHE A 28 -16.06 8.27 6.82
C PHE A 28 -16.39 7.32 7.99
N MET A 29 -16.55 7.88 9.19
CA MET A 29 -16.85 7.15 10.44
C MET A 29 -18.34 6.78 10.62
N LYS A 30 -19.24 7.17 9.70
CA LYS A 30 -20.69 6.98 9.86
C LYS A 30 -21.22 5.63 9.38
N ASN A 31 -20.44 4.87 8.60
CA ASN A 31 -20.84 3.55 8.16
C ASN A 31 -20.03 2.49 8.94
N PRO A 32 -20.66 1.61 9.72
CA PRO A 32 -19.94 0.64 10.55
C PRO A 32 -19.04 -0.28 9.72
N LYS A 33 -19.39 -0.54 8.45
CA LYS A 33 -18.58 -1.36 7.54
C LYS A 33 -17.29 -0.64 7.10
N THR A 34 -17.34 0.67 6.83
CA THR A 34 -16.15 1.43 6.41
C THR A 34 -15.23 1.70 7.58
N THR A 35 -15.79 1.98 8.77
CA THR A 35 -15.02 2.10 10.00
C THR A 35 -14.32 0.78 10.34
N MET A 36 -15.00 -0.35 10.24
CA MET A 36 -14.41 -1.67 10.45
C MET A 36 -13.30 -1.98 9.44
N ALA A 37 -13.54 -1.73 8.15
CA ALA A 37 -12.53 -1.95 7.11
C ALA A 37 -11.27 -1.09 7.34
N LEU A 38 -11.45 0.17 7.72
CA LEU A 38 -10.33 1.06 8.05
C LEU A 38 -9.58 0.60 9.30
N ALA A 39 -10.30 0.20 10.35
CA ALA A 39 -9.69 -0.35 11.56
C ALA A 39 -8.87 -1.60 11.27
N LEU A 40 -9.41 -2.52 10.47
CA LEU A 40 -8.68 -3.73 10.04
C LEU A 40 -7.41 -3.39 9.27
N LEU A 41 -7.46 -2.44 8.33
CA LEU A 41 -6.27 -2.03 7.57
C LEU A 41 -5.20 -1.38 8.46
N ILE A 42 -5.61 -0.59 9.45
CA ILE A 42 -4.68 0.01 10.42
C ILE A 42 -4.05 -1.08 11.29
N ILE A 43 -4.85 -1.99 11.84
CA ILE A 43 -4.37 -3.11 12.66
C ILE A 43 -3.44 -4.01 11.87
N ASP A 44 -3.80 -4.38 10.63
CA ASP A 44 -2.96 -5.18 9.73
C ASP A 44 -1.63 -4.48 9.44
N SER A 45 -1.65 -3.18 9.15
CA SER A 45 -0.43 -2.40 8.89
C SER A 45 0.48 -2.33 10.12
N LEU A 46 -0.09 -2.17 11.32
CA LEU A 46 0.66 -2.17 12.57
C LEU A 46 1.24 -3.55 12.88
N LEU A 47 0.45 -4.60 12.69
CA LEU A 47 0.87 -5.99 12.90
C LEU A 47 2.00 -6.37 11.94
N VAL A 48 1.88 -6.05 10.65
CA VAL A 48 2.94 -6.30 9.67
C VAL A 48 4.20 -5.49 9.99
N SER A 49 4.06 -4.22 10.40
CA SER A 49 5.21 -3.40 10.82
C SER A 49 5.89 -3.99 12.06
N PHE A 50 5.10 -4.49 13.01
CA PHE A 50 5.61 -5.16 14.22
C PHE A 50 6.32 -6.47 13.88
N ILE A 51 5.77 -7.28 12.97
CA ILE A 51 6.41 -8.50 12.48
C ILE A 51 7.75 -8.16 11.83
N ILE A 52 7.81 -7.17 10.94
CA ILE A 52 9.07 -6.75 10.30
C ILE A 52 10.10 -6.26 11.33
N ALA A 53 9.66 -5.54 12.37
CA ALA A 53 10.55 -4.96 13.37
C ALA A 53 11.06 -5.98 14.40
N TYR A 54 10.26 -6.98 14.77
CA TYR A 54 10.54 -7.83 15.93
C TYR A 54 10.66 -9.32 15.61
N VAL A 55 10.16 -9.79 14.47
CA VAL A 55 10.36 -11.18 14.05
C VAL A 55 11.66 -11.23 13.24
N PRO A 56 12.71 -11.92 13.74
CA PRO A 56 13.95 -12.04 13.01
C PRO A 56 13.67 -12.70 11.65
N TYR A 57 14.19 -12.09 10.59
CA TYR A 57 14.15 -12.72 9.29
C TYR A 57 14.85 -14.08 9.37
N THR A 58 14.16 -15.15 8.99
CA THR A 58 14.76 -16.48 8.90
C THR A 58 15.70 -16.51 7.69
N LYS A 59 17.00 -16.30 7.95
CA LYS A 59 18.04 -16.21 6.91
C LYS A 59 18.10 -17.43 5.97
N ILE A 60 17.73 -18.59 6.50
CA ILE A 60 17.82 -19.89 5.83
C ILE A 60 17.18 -19.86 4.44
N ASP A 61 15.98 -19.29 4.31
CA ASP A 61 15.28 -19.27 3.02
C ASP A 61 15.89 -18.23 2.06
N TRP A 62 16.33 -17.05 2.54
CA TRP A 62 16.94 -16.05 1.64
C TRP A 62 18.24 -16.54 1.04
N ASP A 63 19.13 -17.05 1.89
CA ASP A 63 20.47 -17.45 1.47
C ASP A 63 20.37 -18.64 0.52
N ALA A 64 19.47 -19.59 0.80
CA ALA A 64 19.16 -20.68 -0.11
C ALA A 64 18.60 -20.17 -1.46
N TYR A 65 17.65 -19.23 -1.44
CA TYR A 65 17.08 -18.64 -2.66
C TYR A 65 18.11 -17.87 -3.48
N MET A 66 18.96 -17.06 -2.84
CA MET A 66 20.01 -16.30 -3.53
C MET A 66 21.09 -17.22 -4.11
N SER A 67 21.41 -18.35 -3.45
CA SER A 67 22.31 -19.38 -4.00
C SER A 67 21.72 -20.04 -5.25
N GLN A 68 20.42 -20.38 -5.22
CA GLN A 68 19.73 -20.93 -6.40
C GLN A 68 19.67 -19.91 -7.56
N VAL A 69 19.42 -18.64 -7.25
CA VAL A 69 19.38 -17.56 -8.24
C VAL A 69 20.78 -17.28 -8.82
N SER A 70 21.83 -17.31 -8.01
CA SER A 70 23.20 -17.10 -8.50
C SER A 70 23.64 -18.22 -9.45
N GLY A 71 23.29 -19.48 -9.15
CA GLY A 71 23.49 -20.60 -10.07
C GLY A 71 22.77 -20.39 -11.41
N PHE A 72 21.51 -19.96 -11.35
CA PHE A 72 20.72 -19.65 -12.56
C PHE A 72 21.32 -18.49 -13.38
N LEU A 73 21.71 -17.40 -12.73
CA LEU A 73 22.37 -16.26 -13.38
C LEU A 73 23.76 -16.63 -13.94
N GLY A 74 24.42 -17.62 -13.33
CA GLY A 74 25.65 -18.24 -13.82
C GLY A 74 25.45 -19.17 -15.02
N GLY A 75 24.22 -19.38 -15.47
CA GLY A 75 23.88 -20.16 -16.67
C GLY A 75 23.41 -21.58 -16.39
N GLU A 76 23.33 -22.02 -15.13
CA GLU A 76 22.77 -23.33 -14.79
C GLU A 76 21.26 -23.36 -15.07
N ARG A 77 20.79 -24.46 -15.68
CA ARG A 77 19.39 -24.66 -16.07
C ARG A 77 18.84 -26.01 -15.62
N ASP A 78 19.68 -26.94 -15.17
CA ASP A 78 19.24 -28.16 -14.51
C ASP A 78 18.85 -27.84 -13.06
N TYR A 79 17.57 -28.04 -12.76
CA TYR A 79 16.97 -27.73 -11.46
C TYR A 79 17.56 -28.58 -10.34
N LYS A 80 18.08 -29.76 -10.65
CA LYS A 80 18.76 -30.61 -9.67
C LYS A 80 20.07 -29.99 -9.19
N ASN A 81 20.71 -29.17 -10.03
CA ASN A 81 21.97 -28.51 -9.74
C ASN A 81 21.77 -27.11 -9.13
N LEU A 82 20.61 -26.48 -9.34
CA LEU A 82 20.21 -25.24 -8.68
C LEU A 82 19.84 -25.51 -7.22
N LYS A 83 20.83 -25.58 -6.32
CA LYS A 83 20.61 -25.93 -4.91
C LYS A 83 21.19 -24.90 -3.93
N GLY A 84 20.49 -24.71 -2.83
CA GLY A 84 20.98 -23.99 -1.64
C GLY A 84 21.19 -24.95 -0.48
N ASP A 85 21.44 -24.42 0.72
CA ASP A 85 21.64 -25.23 1.92
C ASP A 85 20.39 -26.05 2.32
N THR A 86 19.22 -25.68 1.78
CA THR A 86 17.95 -26.40 1.94
C THR A 86 17.70 -27.46 0.87
N GLY A 87 18.64 -27.68 -0.05
CA GLY A 87 18.52 -28.62 -1.17
C GLY A 87 18.17 -27.97 -2.52
N PRO A 88 17.85 -28.81 -3.53
CA PRO A 88 17.61 -28.35 -4.91
C PRO A 88 16.34 -27.51 -5.04
N LEU A 89 16.30 -26.69 -6.08
CA LEU A 89 15.18 -25.83 -6.42
C LEU A 89 13.95 -26.68 -6.76
N VAL A 90 12.91 -26.55 -5.94
CA VAL A 90 11.62 -27.23 -6.13
C VAL A 90 10.53 -26.30 -6.70
N TYR A 91 10.82 -25.02 -6.86
CA TYR A 91 9.87 -24.02 -7.36
C TYR A 91 9.99 -23.84 -8.89
N PRO A 92 8.88 -23.53 -9.61
CA PRO A 92 8.91 -23.30 -11.05
C PRO A 92 9.78 -22.12 -11.49
N ALA A 93 10.17 -22.06 -12.78
CA ALA A 93 11.04 -21.02 -13.37
C ALA A 93 10.66 -19.57 -13.04
N GLY A 94 9.36 -19.28 -12.86
CA GLY A 94 8.88 -17.95 -12.46
C GLY A 94 9.54 -17.43 -11.18
N PHE A 95 9.86 -18.33 -10.23
CA PHE A 95 10.59 -17.98 -9.02
C PHE A 95 11.96 -17.39 -9.33
N LEU A 96 12.74 -18.03 -10.20
CA LEU A 96 14.07 -17.58 -10.59
C LEU A 96 14.01 -16.21 -11.26
N TYR A 97 13.06 -15.98 -12.17
CA TYR A 97 12.93 -14.68 -12.85
C TYR A 97 12.59 -13.55 -11.87
N VAL A 98 11.63 -13.79 -10.97
CA VAL A 98 11.21 -12.78 -9.99
C VAL A 98 12.34 -12.47 -9.02
N TYR A 99 13.00 -13.48 -8.46
CA TYR A 99 14.07 -13.26 -7.49
C TYR A 99 15.37 -12.75 -8.14
N SER A 100 15.64 -13.08 -9.42
CA SER A 100 16.70 -12.44 -10.20
C SER A 100 16.45 -10.95 -10.33
N ALA A 101 15.23 -10.55 -10.72
CA ALA A 101 14.85 -9.14 -10.81
C ALA A 101 14.96 -8.42 -9.46
N ILE A 102 14.53 -9.06 -8.36
CA ILE A 102 14.70 -8.50 -7.01
C ILE A 102 16.19 -8.34 -6.69
N GLN A 103 17.03 -9.34 -6.94
CA GLN A 103 18.47 -9.28 -6.69
C GLN A 103 19.14 -8.15 -7.48
N TYR A 104 18.77 -7.95 -8.75
CA TYR A 104 19.28 -6.82 -9.55
C TYR A 104 18.90 -5.46 -8.96
N VAL A 105 17.70 -5.34 -8.40
CA VAL A 105 17.20 -4.07 -7.84
C VAL A 105 17.71 -3.81 -6.42
N THR A 106 17.91 -4.84 -5.61
CA THR A 106 18.24 -4.71 -4.18
C THR A 106 19.70 -5.05 -3.86
N GLY A 107 20.49 -5.46 -4.84
CA GLY A 107 21.85 -5.96 -4.63
C GLY A 107 21.89 -7.21 -3.74
N GLY A 108 20.78 -7.97 -3.67
CA GLY A 108 20.66 -9.13 -2.78
C GLY A 108 20.40 -8.80 -1.30
N GLN A 109 20.14 -7.53 -0.96
CA GLN A 109 19.83 -7.13 0.42
C GLN A 109 18.35 -7.38 0.77
N VAL A 110 18.12 -7.94 1.96
CA VAL A 110 16.80 -8.35 2.47
C VAL A 110 15.90 -7.14 2.76
N PHE A 111 16.44 -6.10 3.42
CA PHE A 111 15.65 -4.95 3.88
C PHE A 111 15.06 -4.12 2.73
N PRO A 112 15.81 -3.79 1.65
CA PRO A 112 15.24 -3.13 0.48
C PRO A 112 14.20 -4.00 -0.25
N ALA A 113 14.40 -5.32 -0.32
CA ALA A 113 13.46 -6.25 -0.93
C ALA A 113 12.11 -6.30 -0.20
N GLN A 114 12.14 -6.28 1.14
CA GLN A 114 10.95 -6.21 1.98
C GLN A 114 10.21 -4.88 1.79
N VAL A 115 10.91 -3.74 1.79
CA VAL A 115 10.31 -2.42 1.56
C VAL A 115 9.67 -2.33 0.16
N LEU A 116 10.32 -2.89 -0.86
CA LEU A 116 9.81 -2.89 -2.23
C LEU A 116 8.55 -3.76 -2.38
N LYS A 117 8.52 -4.97 -1.78
CA LYS A 117 7.30 -5.81 -1.73
C LYS A 117 6.15 -5.08 -1.02
N GLN A 118 6.41 -4.42 0.10
CA GLN A 118 5.40 -3.66 0.85
C GLN A 118 4.88 -2.46 0.06
N HIS A 119 5.76 -1.74 -0.66
CA HIS A 119 5.38 -0.59 -1.48
C HIS A 119 4.54 -1.00 -2.69
N GLN A 120 4.90 -2.08 -3.39
CA GLN A 120 4.12 -2.62 -4.50
C GLN A 120 2.74 -3.10 -4.05
N GLY A 121 2.64 -3.78 -2.90
CA GLY A 121 1.37 -4.20 -2.31
C GLY A 121 0.43 -3.02 -2.02
N ARG A 122 0.96 -1.94 -1.43
CA ARG A 122 0.18 -0.71 -1.17
C ARG A 122 -0.27 -0.02 -2.46
N ARG A 123 0.58 0.02 -3.49
CA ARG A 123 0.24 0.58 -4.79
C ARG A 123 -0.87 -0.22 -5.49
N LEU A 124 -0.83 -1.55 -5.40
CA LEU A 124 -1.86 -2.42 -5.95
C LEU A 124 -3.21 -2.23 -5.23
N GLN A 125 -3.20 -2.16 -3.89
CA GLN A 125 -4.42 -1.90 -3.11
C GLN A 125 -5.02 -0.53 -3.42
N GLN A 126 -4.20 0.51 -3.56
CA GLN A 126 -4.68 1.83 -3.97
C GLN A 126 -5.29 1.82 -5.38
N LEU A 127 -4.68 1.08 -6.33
CA LEU A 127 -5.20 0.94 -7.68
C LEU A 127 -6.52 0.16 -7.71
N LEU A 128 -6.65 -0.90 -6.91
CA LEU A 128 -7.88 -1.67 -6.78
C LEU A 128 -9.00 -0.85 -6.13
N LEU A 129 -8.69 -0.08 -5.09
CA LEU A 129 -9.64 0.81 -4.45
C LEU A 129 -10.09 1.93 -5.41
N LYS A 130 -9.15 2.53 -6.14
CA LYS A 130 -9.44 3.54 -7.16
C LYS A 130 -10.29 2.95 -8.29
N ARG A 131 -10.02 1.72 -8.72
CA ARG A 131 -10.83 0.98 -9.71
C ARG A 131 -12.25 0.71 -9.20
N GLN A 132 -12.42 0.28 -7.94
CA GLN A 132 -13.74 0.07 -7.36
C GLN A 132 -14.55 1.37 -7.28
N ILE A 133 -13.92 2.50 -6.95
CA ILE A 133 -14.56 3.82 -6.93
C ILE A 133 -14.97 4.25 -8.36
N VAL A 134 -14.11 4.04 -9.36
CA VAL A 134 -14.39 4.38 -10.76
C VAL A 134 -15.48 3.49 -11.38
N MET A 135 -15.57 2.22 -10.98
CA MET A 135 -16.58 1.26 -11.46
C MET A 135 -17.93 1.39 -10.75
N MET A 136 -18.01 2.12 -9.63
CA MET A 136 -19.25 2.29 -8.85
C MET A 136 -20.29 3.15 -9.61
N PRO A 137 -21.60 2.90 -9.50
CA PRO A 137 -22.62 3.76 -10.12
C PRO A 137 -22.54 5.22 -9.64
N LEU A 138 -22.79 6.18 -10.53
CA LEU A 138 -22.60 7.63 -10.24
C LEU A 138 -23.46 8.11 -9.06
N ASN A 139 -24.72 7.63 -8.96
CA ASN A 139 -25.63 7.93 -7.85
C ASN A 139 -25.13 7.40 -6.49
N GLN A 140 -24.24 6.42 -6.50
CA GLN A 140 -23.67 5.80 -5.31
C GLN A 140 -22.32 6.43 -4.96
N ARG A 141 -21.53 6.85 -5.96
CA ARG A 141 -20.36 7.73 -5.77
C ARG A 141 -20.75 9.05 -5.11
N ILE A 142 -21.81 9.70 -5.60
CA ILE A 142 -22.32 10.97 -5.06
C ILE A 142 -22.84 10.79 -3.63
N ARG A 143 -23.61 9.72 -3.36
CA ARG A 143 -24.07 9.38 -1.99
C ARG A 143 -22.92 9.16 -1.01
N ASN A 144 -21.84 8.53 -1.46
CA ASN A 144 -20.67 8.24 -0.65
C ASN A 144 -19.66 9.42 -0.59
N GLY A 145 -19.97 10.55 -1.26
CA GLY A 145 -19.14 11.76 -1.22
C GLY A 145 -17.85 11.69 -2.05
N PHE A 146 -17.69 10.69 -2.92
CA PHE A 146 -16.61 10.66 -3.90
C PHE A 146 -16.94 11.62 -5.06
N MET A 147 -16.65 12.91 -4.87
CA MET A 147 -16.75 13.89 -5.96
C MET A 147 -15.61 13.67 -6.95
N ILE A 148 -15.96 13.48 -8.22
CA ILE A 148 -15.02 13.44 -9.34
C ILE A 148 -14.46 14.86 -9.48
N SER A 149 -13.30 15.13 -8.89
CA SER A 149 -12.47 16.27 -9.29
C SER A 149 -11.51 15.76 -10.34
N PHE A 150 -11.67 16.27 -11.57
CA PHE A 150 -10.70 16.13 -12.66
C PHE A 150 -9.43 16.92 -12.33
#